data_AF-A0AA86L2R0-F1
#
_entry.id   AF-A0AA86L2R0-F1
#
_cell.length_a   1.000
_cell.length_b   1.000
_cell.length_c   1.000
_cell.angle_alpha   90.00
_cell.angle_beta   90.00
_cell.angle_gamma   90.00
#
_symmetry.space_group_name_H-M   'P 1'
#
loop_
_entity.id
_entity.type
_entity.pdbx_description
1 polymer ?
#
loop_
_entity_poly.entity_id
_entity_poly.type
_entity_poly.pdbx_seq_one_letter_code
_entity_poly.pdbx_strand_id
1 'polypeptide(L)'
;MDRPVTLAAIAGAHGVRGEVRLKLFGEGADALRAFSVFDAGGRKLTLKSVRPANQGAVASFAEITDRGAAEALRGTLLTVLRSALPPLGEGEYYHHDLIGLPCVSTDGTALGHVAAVENFGAGDIIEIEKPEGKRFMVPMNAQAVPEWNENGVVVDAAFVE
;
A
#
# COMPACT_ATOMS: atom_id res chain seq x y z
N MET A 1 -12.04 -9.57 -2.34
CA MET A 1 -12.08 -9.26 -0.89
C MET A 1 -11.06 -8.16 -0.64
N ASP A 2 -11.49 -7.04 -0.07
CA ASP A 2 -10.60 -5.93 0.25
C ASP A 2 -9.67 -6.33 1.41
N ARG A 3 -8.37 -6.44 1.14
CA ARG A 3 -7.37 -6.94 2.08
C ARG A 3 -6.90 -5.80 2.99
N PRO A 4 -6.94 -5.93 4.33
CA PRO A 4 -6.46 -4.87 5.20
C PRO A 4 -4.94 -4.67 5.08
N VAL A 5 -4.51 -3.41 5.18
CA VAL A 5 -3.11 -3.01 5.21
C VAL A 5 -2.75 -2.55 6.62
N THR A 6 -1.68 -3.13 7.17
CA THR A 6 -1.19 -2.81 8.51
C THR A 6 -0.24 -1.62 8.44
N LEU A 7 -0.55 -0.55 9.18
CA LEU A 7 0.23 0.68 9.16
C LEU A 7 1.06 0.89 10.44
N ALA A 8 0.55 0.41 11.58
CA ALA A 8 1.22 0.56 12.87
C ALA A 8 0.79 -0.52 13.88
N ALA A 9 1.45 -0.56 15.02
CA ALA A 9 1.04 -1.34 16.20
C ALA A 9 1.05 -0.46 17.45
N ILE A 10 0.08 -0.66 18.35
CA ILE A 10 0.05 0.01 19.65
C ILE A 10 1.15 -0.57 20.54
N ALA A 11 2.17 0.24 20.84
CA ALA A 11 3.32 -0.14 21.64
C ALA A 11 3.12 0.08 23.15
N GLY A 12 1.96 0.60 23.57
CA GLY A 12 1.57 0.81 24.98
C GLY A 12 1.21 2.26 25.29
N ALA A 13 0.83 2.52 26.55
CA ALA A 13 0.31 3.83 26.94
C ALA A 13 1.37 4.93 27.02
N HIS A 14 0.98 6.15 26.65
CA HIS A 14 1.72 7.39 26.83
C HIS A 14 0.95 8.30 27.80
N GLY A 15 1.56 8.64 28.95
CA GLY A 15 0.88 9.44 29.98
C GLY A 15 -0.33 8.74 30.60
N VAL A 16 -1.33 9.55 31.01
CA VAL A 16 -2.54 9.09 31.72
C VAL A 16 -3.85 9.37 30.99
N ARG A 17 -3.83 10.21 29.95
CA ARG A 17 -5.02 10.70 29.23
C ARG A 17 -5.40 9.85 28.01
N GLY A 18 -5.02 8.58 28.00
CA GLY A 18 -5.33 7.66 26.90
C GLY A 18 -4.51 7.80 25.63
N GLU A 19 -3.45 8.62 25.64
CA GLU A 19 -2.50 8.64 24.51
C GLU A 19 -1.74 7.31 24.42
N VAL A 20 -1.40 6.88 23.21
CA VAL A 20 -0.67 5.63 22.94
C VAL A 20 0.63 5.91 22.19
N ARG A 21 1.66 5.12 22.47
CA ARG A 21 2.84 5.01 21.61
C ARG A 21 2.54 4.06 20.47
N LEU A 22 2.96 4.42 19.26
CA LEU A 22 2.81 3.59 18.07
C LEU A 22 4.18 3.19 17.54
N LYS A 23 4.34 1.90 17.24
CA LYS A 23 5.40 1.41 16.36
C LYS A 23 4.88 1.51 14.92
N LEU A 24 5.57 2.25 14.07
CA LEU A 24 5.17 2.48 12.68
C LEU A 24 5.79 1.42 11.77
N PHE A 25 5.08 1.04 10.70
CA PHE A 25 5.58 0.12 9.67
C PHE A 25 5.75 0.77 8.29
N GLY A 26 5.25 1.99 8.09
CA GLY A 26 5.36 2.76 6.84
C GLY A 26 6.13 4.07 7.00
N GLU A 27 5.87 5.03 6.11
CA GLU A 27 6.63 6.28 5.90
C GLU A 27 6.58 7.33 7.03
N GLY A 28 6.06 6.98 8.20
CA GLY A 28 6.08 7.85 9.38
C GLY A 28 4.70 8.28 9.87
N ALA A 29 4.71 9.20 10.84
CA ALA A 29 3.52 9.58 11.60
C ALA A 29 2.51 10.36 10.76
N ASP A 30 2.97 11.12 9.77
CA ASP A 30 2.10 11.98 8.95
C ASP A 30 1.25 11.18 7.97
N ALA A 31 1.75 10.03 7.48
CA ALA A 31 0.96 9.11 6.66
C ALA A 31 -0.31 8.62 7.38
N LEU A 32 -0.28 8.49 8.72
CA LEU A 32 -1.45 8.11 9.50
C LEU A 32 -2.55 9.19 9.51
N ARG A 33 -2.23 10.45 9.25
CA ARG A 33 -3.21 11.55 9.23
C ARG A 33 -4.16 11.48 8.05
N ALA A 34 -3.80 10.75 7.01
CA ALA A 34 -4.67 10.51 5.86
C ALA A 34 -5.92 9.68 6.24
N PHE A 35 -5.92 9.03 7.41
CA PHE A 35 -6.99 8.15 7.85
C PHE A 35 -7.65 8.68 9.13
N SER A 36 -8.97 8.80 9.11
CA SER A 36 -9.76 9.19 10.28
C SER A 36 -10.06 8.02 11.21
N VAL A 37 -10.14 6.79 10.68
CA VAL A 37 -10.51 5.58 11.44
C VAL A 37 -9.58 4.42 11.10
N PHE A 38 -9.15 3.71 12.13
CA PHE A 38 -8.35 2.49 12.05
C PHE A 38 -9.14 1.30 12.60
N ASP A 39 -8.90 0.12 12.05
CA ASP A 39 -9.30 -1.14 12.67
C ASP A 39 -8.18 -1.65 13.58
N ALA A 40 -8.54 -1.98 14.81
CA ALA A 40 -7.68 -2.47 15.87
C ALA A 40 -8.23 -3.81 16.39
N GLY A 41 -7.96 -4.90 15.66
CA GLY A 41 -8.43 -6.24 16.02
C GLY A 41 -9.96 -6.36 16.05
N GLY A 42 -10.65 -5.75 15.08
CA GLY A 42 -12.11 -5.73 14.98
C GLY A 42 -12.78 -4.57 15.71
N ARG A 43 -12.01 -3.72 16.42
CA ARG A 43 -12.52 -2.48 17.03
C ARG A 43 -12.17 -1.28 16.14
N LYS A 44 -13.11 -0.37 15.91
CA LYS A 44 -12.84 0.89 15.21
C LYS A 44 -12.29 1.94 16.18
N LEU A 45 -11.19 2.57 15.82
CA LEU A 45 -10.56 3.66 16.58
C LEU A 45 -10.47 4.91 15.71
N THR A 46 -11.05 6.01 16.19
CA THR A 46 -11.06 7.31 15.50
C THR A 46 -9.84 8.12 15.90
N LEU A 47 -8.95 8.42 14.95
CA LEU A 47 -7.73 9.19 15.20
C LEU A 47 -8.08 10.65 15.47
N LYS A 48 -7.71 11.15 16.66
CA LYS A 48 -7.87 12.56 17.05
C LYS A 48 -6.62 13.37 16.77
N SER A 49 -5.46 12.80 17.08
CA SER A 49 -4.17 13.43 16.80
C SER A 49 -3.08 12.37 16.72
N VAL A 50 -2.04 12.69 15.96
CA VAL A 50 -0.80 11.93 15.90
C VAL A 50 0.36 12.90 15.81
N ARG A 51 1.52 12.54 16.35
CA ARG A 51 2.76 13.30 16.18
C ARG A 51 3.98 12.37 16.21
N PRO A 52 5.07 12.73 15.50
CA PRO A 52 6.33 12.01 15.60
C PRO A 52 6.85 11.95 17.04
N ALA A 53 7.59 10.89 17.35
CA ALA A 53 8.32 10.70 18.60
C ALA A 53 9.63 9.92 18.33
N ASN A 54 10.57 9.94 19.28
CA ASN A 54 11.90 9.32 19.11
C ASN A 54 11.87 7.84 18.66
N GLN A 55 10.81 7.10 18.99
CA GLN A 55 10.63 5.69 18.61
C GLN A 55 9.21 5.47 18.05
N GLY A 56 8.92 6.08 16.90
CA GLY A 56 7.65 5.96 16.19
C GLY A 56 6.77 7.20 16.33
N ALA A 57 5.56 7.03 16.83
CA ALA A 57 4.61 8.14 17.02
C ALA A 57 3.90 8.08 18.37
N VAL A 58 3.31 9.21 18.77
CA VAL A 58 2.29 9.26 19.83
C VAL A 58 0.98 9.66 19.19
N ALA A 59 -0.10 8.93 19.48
CA ALA A 59 -1.43 9.20 18.97
C ALA A 59 -2.47 9.26 20.08
N SER A 60 -3.57 9.97 19.82
CA SER A 60 -4.79 9.95 20.62
C SER A 60 -5.95 9.46 19.77
N PHE A 61 -6.79 8.64 20.36
CA PHE A 61 -8.00 8.09 19.73
C PHE A 61 -9.24 8.48 20.53
N ALA A 62 -10.39 8.59 19.89
CA ALA A 62 -11.62 9.00 20.57
C ALA A 62 -12.07 8.00 21.64
N GLU A 63 -11.81 6.72 21.39
CA GLU A 63 -12.26 5.56 22.15
C GLU A 63 -11.27 5.14 23.24
N ILE A 64 -10.07 5.73 23.27
CA ILE A 64 -9.03 5.48 24.27
C ILE A 64 -8.92 6.72 25.16
N THR A 65 -9.62 6.69 26.30
CA THR A 65 -9.77 7.88 27.16
C THR A 65 -8.85 7.90 28.37
N ASP A 66 -8.24 6.76 28.72
CA ASP A 66 -7.37 6.62 29.89
C ASP A 66 -6.23 5.62 29.65
N ARG A 67 -5.29 5.61 30.60
CA ARG A 67 -4.13 4.72 30.57
C ARG A 67 -4.50 3.24 30.51
N GLY A 68 -5.54 2.83 31.23
CA GLY A 68 -5.95 1.42 31.30
C GLY A 68 -6.44 0.93 29.94
N ALA A 69 -7.29 1.71 29.27
CA ALA A 69 -7.74 1.44 27.92
C ALA A 69 -6.58 1.39 26.91
N ALA A 70 -5.60 2.30 27.06
CA ALA A 70 -4.41 2.32 26.22
C ALA A 70 -3.53 1.07 26.39
N GLU A 71 -3.28 0.63 27.63
CA GLU A 71 -2.49 -0.59 27.91
C GLU A 71 -3.22 -1.86 27.47
N ALA A 72 -4.55 -1.92 27.60
CA ALA A 72 -5.35 -3.06 27.17
C ALA A 72 -5.24 -3.34 25.66
N LEU A 73 -4.87 -2.33 24.86
CA LEU A 73 -4.67 -2.44 23.42
C LEU A 73 -3.21 -2.64 23.02
N ARG A 74 -2.29 -2.78 23.98
CA ARG A 74 -0.87 -3.05 23.70
C ARG A 74 -0.71 -4.31 22.84
N GLY A 75 0.08 -4.18 21.77
CA GLY A 75 0.33 -5.24 20.79
C GLY A 75 -0.70 -5.30 19.66
N THR A 76 -1.80 -4.55 19.75
CA THR A 76 -2.83 -4.54 18.71
C THR A 76 -2.34 -3.83 17.46
N LEU A 77 -2.55 -4.46 16.30
CA LEU A 77 -2.24 -3.89 14.99
C LEU A 77 -3.31 -2.88 14.58
N LEU A 78 -2.88 -1.76 14.03
CA LEU A 78 -3.74 -0.76 13.40
C LEU A 78 -3.71 -0.98 11.89
N THR A 79 -4.88 -1.26 11.33
CA THR A 79 -5.07 -1.53 9.91
C THR A 79 -6.12 -0.62 9.29
N VAL A 80 -6.01 -0.43 7.98
CA VAL A 80 -7.05 0.21 7.16
C VAL A 80 -7.41 -0.71 6.02
N LEU A 81 -8.60 -0.53 5.47
CA LEU A 81 -8.98 -1.16 4.21
C LEU A 81 -8.08 -0.65 3.10
N ARG A 82 -7.74 -1.52 2.14
CA ARG A 82 -6.86 -1.11 1.06
C ARG A 82 -7.53 -0.09 0.14
N SER A 83 -8.84 -0.19 -0.04
CA SER A 83 -9.62 0.81 -0.77
C SER A 83 -9.65 2.19 -0.09
N ALA A 84 -9.24 2.28 1.18
CA ALA A 84 -9.21 3.54 1.93
C ALA A 84 -7.84 4.23 1.86
N LEU A 85 -6.81 3.57 1.32
CA LEU A 85 -5.55 4.23 1.01
C LEU A 85 -5.81 5.38 0.03
N PRO A 86 -5.12 6.53 0.16
CA PRO A 86 -5.22 7.59 -0.82
C PRO A 86 -5.07 7.00 -2.22
N PRO A 87 -5.92 7.42 -3.18
CA PRO A 87 -5.72 6.99 -4.56
C PRO A 87 -4.28 7.36 -4.93
N LEU A 88 -3.62 6.37 -5.51
CA LEU A 88 -2.32 6.54 -6.12
C LEU A 88 -2.38 7.72 -7.09
N GLY A 89 -1.35 8.56 -7.10
CA GLY A 89 -1.21 9.62 -8.09
C GLY A 89 -1.30 9.05 -9.52
N GLU A 90 -1.55 9.90 -10.52
CA GLU A 90 -1.50 9.44 -11.92
C GLU A 90 -0.15 8.73 -12.20
N GLY A 91 -0.20 7.45 -12.54
CA GLY A 91 0.98 6.62 -12.82
C GLY A 91 1.55 5.85 -11.63
N GLU A 92 0.98 5.99 -10.42
CA GLU A 92 1.33 5.15 -9.28
C GLU A 92 0.48 3.85 -9.29
N TYR A 93 1.10 2.72 -9.02
CA TYR A 93 0.47 1.39 -8.95
C TYR A 93 1.14 0.58 -7.85
N TYR A 94 0.42 -0.40 -7.29
CA TYR A 94 1.07 -1.37 -6.44
C TYR A 94 1.61 -2.51 -7.29
N HIS A 95 2.87 -2.90 -7.07
CA HIS A 95 3.51 -3.99 -7.81
C HIS A 95 2.66 -5.27 -7.86
N HIS A 96 2.01 -5.64 -6.75
CA HIS A 96 1.19 -6.86 -6.70
C HIS A 96 -0.16 -6.75 -7.41
N ASP A 97 -0.61 -5.55 -7.81
CA ASP A 97 -1.83 -5.40 -8.62
C ASP A 97 -1.57 -5.69 -10.09
N LEU A 98 -0.31 -5.54 -10.54
CA LEU A 98 0.07 -5.83 -11.93
C LEU A 98 0.38 -7.31 -12.15
N ILE A 99 1.00 -7.98 -11.18
CA ILE A 99 1.42 -9.37 -11.33
C ILE A 99 0.22 -10.27 -11.63
N GLY A 100 0.32 -11.04 -12.72
CA GLY A 100 -0.71 -11.96 -13.20
C GLY A 100 -1.70 -11.34 -14.18
N LEU A 101 -1.69 -10.01 -14.39
CA LEU A 101 -2.57 -9.38 -15.38
C LEU A 101 -2.17 -9.78 -16.80
N PRO A 102 -3.15 -9.99 -17.70
CA PRO A 102 -2.86 -10.24 -19.10
C PRO A 102 -2.29 -8.98 -19.77
N CYS A 103 -1.32 -9.18 -20.65
CA CYS A 103 -0.68 -8.12 -21.41
C CYS A 103 -1.06 -8.21 -22.89
N VAL A 104 -1.43 -7.07 -23.48
CA VAL A 104 -1.69 -6.92 -24.91
C VAL A 104 -0.85 -5.78 -25.48
N SER A 105 -0.43 -5.89 -26.72
CA SER A 105 0.22 -4.82 -27.47
C SER A 105 -0.81 -3.79 -27.94
N THR A 106 -0.38 -2.55 -28.22
CA THR A 106 -1.22 -1.50 -28.84
C THR A 106 -1.77 -1.89 -30.21
N ASP A 107 -1.20 -2.90 -30.88
CA ASP A 107 -1.72 -3.50 -32.11
C ASP A 107 -2.74 -4.63 -31.89
N GLY A 108 -3.05 -4.96 -30.64
CA GLY A 108 -3.98 -6.03 -30.25
C GLY A 108 -3.34 -7.41 -30.10
N THR A 109 -2.03 -7.56 -30.29
CA THR A 109 -1.33 -8.84 -30.12
C THR A 109 -1.29 -9.24 -28.66
N ALA A 110 -1.69 -10.47 -28.33
CA ALA A 110 -1.55 -11.01 -26.99
C ALA A 110 -0.07 -11.28 -26.66
N LEU A 111 0.43 -10.68 -25.59
CA LEU A 111 1.85 -10.77 -25.20
C LEU A 111 2.09 -11.81 -24.10
N GLY A 112 1.07 -12.13 -23.31
CA GLY A 112 1.17 -13.05 -22.18
C GLY A 112 0.63 -12.40 -20.92
N HIS A 113 1.40 -12.44 -19.83
CA HIS A 113 1.01 -11.87 -18.54
C HIS A 113 2.21 -11.28 -17.80
N VAL A 114 1.95 -10.35 -16.88
CA VAL A 114 2.98 -9.80 -16.00
C VAL A 114 3.45 -10.87 -15.03
N ALA A 115 4.73 -11.24 -15.09
CA ALA A 115 5.35 -12.22 -14.21
C ALA A 115 5.97 -11.58 -12.95
N ALA A 116 6.54 -10.39 -13.09
CA ALA A 116 7.17 -9.66 -12.00
C ALA A 116 7.16 -8.15 -12.25
N VAL A 117 7.36 -7.38 -11.18
CA VAL A 117 7.66 -5.96 -11.23
C VAL A 117 8.91 -5.72 -10.39
N GLU A 118 9.95 -5.18 -11.02
CA GLU A 118 11.26 -4.96 -10.42
C GLU A 118 11.61 -3.46 -10.43
N ASN A 119 12.28 -2.98 -9.38
CA ASN A 119 12.76 -1.60 -9.31
C ASN A 119 14.25 -1.58 -8.95
N PHE A 120 15.09 -1.27 -9.95
CA PHE A 120 16.55 -1.20 -9.79
C PHE A 120 17.06 0.22 -9.52
N GLY A 121 16.21 1.14 -9.05
CA GLY A 121 16.57 2.51 -8.69
C GLY A 121 16.46 3.54 -9.82
N ALA A 122 16.01 3.16 -11.01
CA ALA A 122 15.82 4.04 -12.17
C ALA A 122 14.35 4.11 -12.65
N GLY A 123 13.42 3.65 -11.81
CA GLY A 123 12.03 3.39 -12.17
C GLY A 123 11.74 1.89 -12.17
N ASP A 124 10.47 1.58 -12.27
CA ASP A 124 9.99 0.20 -12.28
C ASP A 124 10.02 -0.41 -13.69
N ILE A 125 10.17 -1.73 -13.73
CA ILE A 125 10.21 -2.55 -14.93
C ILE A 125 9.24 -3.71 -14.71
N ILE A 126 8.34 -3.94 -15.67
CA ILE A 126 7.50 -5.15 -15.69
C ILE A 126 8.18 -6.24 -16.51
N GLU A 127 8.23 -7.45 -15.97
CA GLU A 127 8.59 -8.65 -16.75
C GLU A 127 7.31 -9.27 -17.31
N ILE A 128 7.25 -9.47 -18.62
CA ILE A 128 6.12 -10.11 -19.29
C ILE A 128 6.54 -11.51 -19.73
N GLU A 129 5.83 -12.52 -19.25
CA GLU A 129 6.03 -13.92 -19.66
C GLU A 129 5.09 -14.28 -20.81
N LYS A 130 5.71 -14.59 -21.96
CA LYS A 130 5.02 -15.07 -23.17
C LYS A 130 4.46 -16.48 -22.94
N PRO A 131 3.44 -16.90 -23.71
CA PRO A 131 2.92 -18.28 -23.67
C PRO A 131 3.99 -19.36 -23.88
N GLU A 132 5.08 -19.02 -24.58
CA GLU A 132 6.24 -19.89 -24.84
C GLU A 132 7.24 -19.97 -23.67
N GLY A 133 6.98 -19.27 -22.56
CA GLY A 133 7.82 -19.23 -21.36
C GLY A 133 8.99 -18.25 -21.41
N LYS A 134 9.23 -17.59 -22.55
CA LYS A 134 10.22 -16.51 -22.65
C LYS A 134 9.72 -15.25 -21.96
N ARG A 135 10.62 -14.52 -21.30
CA ARG A 135 10.33 -13.24 -20.65
C ARG A 135 11.05 -12.10 -21.32
N PHE A 136 10.42 -10.94 -21.33
CA PHE A 136 11.03 -9.68 -21.74
C PHE A 136 10.62 -8.57 -20.76
N MET A 137 11.44 -7.53 -20.71
CA MET A 137 11.30 -6.43 -19.75
C MET A 137 10.77 -5.18 -20.44
N VAL A 138 9.77 -4.55 -19.83
CA VAL A 138 9.16 -3.31 -20.31
C VAL A 138 9.23 -2.26 -19.21
N PRO A 139 9.73 -1.04 -19.46
CA PRO A 139 9.74 0.00 -18.45
C PRO A 139 8.29 0.44 -18.14
N MET A 140 7.95 0.61 -16.87
CA MET A 140 6.61 1.03 -16.48
C MET A 140 6.49 2.56 -16.51
N ASN A 141 6.36 3.12 -17.70
CA ASN A 141 6.15 4.54 -17.95
C ASN A 141 5.10 4.77 -19.04
N ALA A 142 4.62 5.99 -19.18
CA ALA A 142 3.53 6.32 -20.11
C ALA A 142 3.86 6.09 -21.60
N GLN A 143 5.14 5.97 -21.98
CA GLN A 143 5.52 5.67 -23.37
C GLN A 143 5.42 4.17 -23.68
N ALA A 144 5.83 3.33 -22.74
CA ALA A 144 5.88 1.88 -22.93
C ALA A 144 4.62 1.17 -22.45
N VAL A 145 3.95 1.71 -21.42
CA VAL A 145 2.69 1.21 -20.86
C VAL A 145 1.69 2.36 -20.81
N PRO A 146 1.05 2.70 -21.94
CA PRO A 146 0.12 3.82 -22.02
C PRO A 146 -1.17 3.61 -21.22
N GLU A 147 -1.60 2.36 -21.00
CA GLU A 147 -2.84 2.03 -20.31
C GLU A 147 -2.71 0.75 -19.48
N TRP A 148 -3.29 0.75 -18.29
CA TRP A 148 -3.46 -0.44 -17.47
C TRP A 148 -4.67 -0.28 -16.53
N ASN A 149 -5.34 -1.40 -16.23
CA ASN A 149 -6.45 -1.45 -15.28
C ASN A 149 -6.59 -2.87 -14.69
N GLU A 150 -7.63 -3.13 -13.92
CA GLU A 150 -7.89 -4.44 -13.29
C GLU A 150 -8.06 -5.61 -14.26
N ASN A 151 -8.29 -5.34 -15.55
CA ASN A 151 -8.49 -6.36 -16.59
C ASN A 151 -7.22 -6.65 -17.40
N GLY A 152 -6.17 -5.83 -17.32
CA GLY A 152 -4.97 -6.02 -18.13
C GLY A 152 -4.06 -4.81 -18.25
N VAL A 153 -2.93 -5.04 -18.93
CA VAL A 153 -1.90 -4.05 -19.24
C VAL A 153 -1.74 -3.93 -20.75
N VAL A 154 -1.73 -2.69 -21.26
CA VAL A 154 -1.47 -2.38 -22.67
C VAL A 154 -0.03 -1.91 -22.80
N VAL A 155 0.74 -2.58 -23.66
CA VAL A 155 2.14 -2.28 -23.94
C VAL A 155 2.27 -1.69 -25.33
N ASP A 156 3.06 -0.64 -25.49
CA ASP A 156 3.35 -0.09 -26.80
C ASP A 156 4.18 -1.07 -27.64
N ALA A 157 3.75 -1.32 -28.88
CA ALA A 157 4.39 -2.27 -29.80
C ALA A 157 5.89 -2.01 -30.02
N ALA A 158 6.38 -0.77 -29.84
CA ALA A 158 7.80 -0.45 -29.96
C ALA A 158 8.67 -1.05 -28.83
N PHE A 159 8.05 -1.49 -27.73
CA PHE A 159 8.71 -2.08 -26.57
C PHE A 159 8.50 -3.59 -26.46
N VAL A 160 7.91 -4.21 -27.48
CA VAL A 160 7.71 -5.66 -27.56
C VAL A 160 8.89 -6.29 -28.30
N GLU A 161 9.60 -7.20 -27.62
CA GLU A 161 10.61 -8.10 -28.22
C GLU A 161 10.00 -9.34 -28.85
#